data_AF-A0A3A5R640-F1
#
_entry.id   AF-A0A3A5R640-F1
#
_cell.length_a   1.000
_cell.length_b   1.000
_cell.length_c   1.000
_cell.angle_alpha   90.00
_cell.angle_beta   90.00
_cell.angle_gamma   90.00
#
_symmetry.space_group_name_H-M   'P 1'
#
loop_
_entity.id
_entity.type
_entity.pdbx_description
1 polymer ?
#
loop_
_entity_poly.entity_id
_entity_poly.type
_entity_poly.pdbx_seq_one_letter_code
_entity_poly.pdbx_strand_id
1 'polypeptide(L)'
;MPRYREKGSTDRKSFSEPESSITLDWSNRGTDTGLPRPTGISLIFNTPEITAKKITVIANQKGNQWNDKGIIYDQKDVSHGKITAAGIIFVETYDDCIYMNSPAHTVDITGFKKLIFKSAGTPLKGSSGYAIMNNGIDNYLNIIGSENSEIEMTNTEQRAVIADNSSTARSTKTTPTANAIHLHANASSYAIVQTKAHHSFTGGQIEINGIDKTIITNEKDGGTAVSAQASGEGKGLIEINKKTSGVVEITGAVTASNGTADIDFAGDPSFLKGNMTSSGEKGKILADFKDADSQMTGDMKTSSTAAIDATFSGENAVLTGNINTMETSYQWGYGYVPNRSTVTVTFSGKNASFAGNIDTTQTSRTGTWGNYVDSPNHSTVTASFSGLGASFTGDLASAGTSKANIALTKSGSLERQSYNDGRRHDGTGSSFIVQPTDIASVDAMKFGDKLYFAQVKERAAAFKVDHDIKLQNKNSLFDNTLSINKERDTEKADYEDWFITPVGDGKTPNSNAFTPGSAHHAAISIWRESDTLLKRLGELRYNQEDQGLWARYINSKLTWDGKITLIRP
;
A
#
# COMPACT_ATOMS: atom_id res chain seq x y z
N MET A 1 -9.28 -48.83 -20.11
CA MET A 1 -8.61 -48.33 -18.89
C MET A 1 -7.44 -49.26 -18.55
N PRO A 2 -6.18 -48.90 -18.82
CA PRO A 2 -5.05 -49.67 -18.32
C PRO A 2 -4.83 -49.31 -16.85
N ARG A 3 -4.95 -50.28 -15.94
CA ARG A 3 -4.52 -50.17 -14.54
C ARG A 3 -3.00 -50.31 -14.50
N TYR A 4 -2.26 -49.21 -14.42
CA TYR A 4 -0.81 -49.24 -14.26
C TYR A 4 -0.46 -49.49 -12.79
N ARG A 5 -0.09 -50.74 -12.47
CA ARG A 5 0.51 -51.15 -11.20
C ARG A 5 1.92 -51.66 -11.50
N GLU A 6 2.92 -50.79 -11.50
CA GLU A 6 4.31 -51.23 -11.47
C GLU A 6 5.09 -50.67 -10.28
N LYS A 7 5.96 -51.53 -9.77
CA LYS A 7 6.88 -51.30 -8.66
C LYS A 7 8.05 -50.48 -9.19
N GLY A 8 8.22 -49.24 -8.73
CA GLY A 8 9.52 -48.56 -8.70
C GLY A 8 10.27 -48.47 -10.04
N SER A 9 9.58 -48.24 -11.16
CA SER A 9 10.27 -47.91 -12.41
C SER A 9 10.64 -46.42 -12.39
N THR A 10 11.93 -46.21 -12.19
CA THR A 10 12.75 -45.05 -12.58
C THR A 10 12.22 -44.34 -13.85
N ASP A 11 12.20 -43.01 -13.82
CA ASP A 11 11.92 -42.09 -14.93
C ASP A 11 10.61 -42.33 -15.69
N ARG A 12 9.59 -41.53 -15.38
CA ARG A 12 8.50 -41.36 -16.36
C ARG A 12 9.08 -40.68 -17.60
N LYS A 13 9.23 -41.46 -18.67
CA LYS A 13 9.20 -40.94 -20.05
C LYS A 13 7.94 -40.10 -20.19
N SER A 14 8.03 -39.00 -20.95
CA SER A 14 6.92 -38.08 -21.18
C SER A 14 5.59 -38.81 -21.45
N PHE A 15 4.49 -38.27 -20.93
CA PHE A 15 3.14 -38.79 -21.16
C PHE A 15 2.35 -37.76 -21.96
N SER A 16 1.67 -38.15 -23.04
CA SER A 16 0.87 -37.21 -23.83
C SER A 16 -0.38 -37.89 -24.37
N GLU A 17 -1.47 -37.76 -23.62
CA GLU A 17 -2.80 -38.26 -23.99
C GLU A 17 -3.86 -37.21 -23.60
N PRO A 18 -4.04 -36.14 -24.40
CA PRO A 18 -4.81 -34.94 -24.03
C PRO A 18 -6.26 -35.19 -23.63
N GLU A 19 -6.87 -36.27 -24.12
CA GLU A 19 -8.26 -36.64 -23.81
C GLU A 19 -8.39 -37.60 -22.62
N SER A 20 -7.29 -38.19 -22.16
CA SER A 20 -7.27 -39.20 -21.11
C SER A 20 -7.12 -38.59 -19.73
N SER A 21 -7.61 -39.29 -18.71
CA SER A 21 -7.31 -38.97 -17.30
C SER A 21 -6.17 -39.85 -16.81
N ILE A 22 -5.24 -39.25 -16.06
CA ILE A 22 -4.15 -39.97 -15.39
C ILE A 22 -4.33 -39.86 -13.87
N THR A 23 -4.28 -41.01 -13.20
CA THR A 23 -4.34 -41.10 -11.73
C THR A 23 -3.13 -41.85 -11.23
N LEU A 24 -2.37 -41.16 -10.39
CA LEU A 24 -1.13 -41.59 -9.78
C LEU A 24 -1.39 -41.66 -8.28
N ASP A 25 -1.48 -42.86 -7.72
CA ASP A 25 -1.91 -43.05 -6.34
C ASP A 25 -0.93 -43.96 -5.58
N TRP A 26 -0.31 -43.39 -4.55
CA TRP A 26 0.66 -44.01 -3.65
C TRP A 26 0.16 -44.15 -2.21
N SER A 27 -1.15 -43.99 -1.98
CA SER A 27 -1.82 -44.15 -0.67
C SER A 27 -1.60 -45.49 0.02
N ASN A 28 -1.04 -46.52 -0.64
CA ASN A 28 -0.81 -47.85 -0.06
C ASN A 28 0.67 -48.16 0.23
N ARG A 29 1.56 -47.16 0.18
CA ARG A 29 3.00 -47.39 0.37
C ARG A 29 3.58 -46.78 1.65
N GLY A 30 2.85 -45.94 2.39
CA GLY A 30 3.33 -45.42 3.68
C GLY A 30 3.13 -46.42 4.83
N THR A 31 3.96 -46.33 5.85
CA THR A 31 3.73 -46.94 7.17
C THR A 31 3.81 -45.85 8.23
N ASP A 32 3.25 -46.05 9.43
CA ASP A 32 3.34 -45.07 10.53
C ASP A 32 4.79 -44.73 10.91
N THR A 33 5.72 -45.66 10.64
CA THR A 33 7.17 -45.51 10.83
C THR A 33 7.90 -44.84 9.66
N GLY A 34 7.21 -44.57 8.54
CA GLY A 34 7.78 -44.13 7.28
C GLY A 34 8.45 -45.27 6.50
N LEU A 35 8.51 -45.14 5.18
CA LEU A 35 9.32 -46.01 4.34
C LEU A 35 10.83 -45.70 4.50
N PRO A 36 11.73 -46.68 4.33
CA PRO A 36 13.16 -46.41 4.25
C PRO A 36 13.50 -45.42 3.11
N ARG A 37 14.48 -44.52 3.32
CA ARG A 37 15.00 -43.60 2.28
C ARG A 37 15.34 -44.22 0.92
N PRO A 38 15.85 -45.47 0.80
CA PRO A 38 16.14 -46.07 -0.51
C PRO A 38 14.90 -46.60 -1.27
N THR A 39 13.70 -46.60 -0.69
CA THR A 39 12.51 -47.19 -1.35
C THR A 39 11.57 -46.13 -1.94
N GLY A 40 11.67 -45.90 -3.26
CA GLY A 40 10.69 -45.15 -4.06
C GLY A 40 10.95 -43.64 -4.13
N ILE A 41 10.62 -43.07 -5.30
CA ILE A 41 10.63 -41.63 -5.61
C ILE A 41 9.20 -41.12 -5.82
N SER A 42 9.03 -39.80 -5.86
CA SER A 42 7.77 -39.12 -6.17
C SER A 42 7.08 -39.67 -7.44
N LEU A 43 5.75 -39.54 -7.47
CA LEU A 43 4.90 -39.97 -8.57
C LEU A 43 5.22 -39.29 -9.90
N ILE A 44 5.59 -38.01 -9.84
CA ILE A 44 6.16 -37.22 -10.92
C ILE A 44 7.52 -36.72 -10.44
N PHE A 45 8.58 -37.17 -11.11
CA PHE A 45 9.97 -36.86 -10.75
C PHE A 45 10.75 -36.54 -12.02
N ASN A 46 11.23 -35.31 -12.15
CA ASN A 46 11.96 -34.77 -13.31
C ASN A 46 11.32 -35.14 -14.66
N THR A 47 10.00 -35.24 -14.72
CA THR A 47 9.30 -35.66 -15.94
C THR A 47 9.30 -34.51 -16.93
N PRO A 48 9.83 -34.66 -18.16
CA PRO A 48 9.95 -33.54 -19.09
C PRO A 48 8.59 -33.03 -19.57
N GLU A 49 7.64 -33.93 -19.86
CA GLU A 49 6.32 -33.54 -20.35
C GLU A 49 5.21 -34.48 -19.87
N ILE A 50 4.09 -33.91 -19.42
CA ILE A 50 2.84 -34.60 -19.12
C ILE A 50 1.70 -33.80 -19.73
N THR A 51 0.94 -34.40 -20.66
CA THR A 51 -0.29 -33.83 -21.21
C THR A 51 -1.45 -34.79 -20.99
N ALA A 52 -2.52 -34.30 -20.35
CA ALA A 52 -3.72 -35.10 -20.06
C ALA A 52 -4.99 -34.22 -20.02
N LYS A 53 -6.17 -34.82 -19.91
CA LYS A 53 -7.41 -34.10 -19.60
C LYS A 53 -7.52 -33.81 -18.11
N LYS A 54 -7.20 -34.81 -17.29
CA LYS A 54 -7.21 -34.71 -15.82
C LYS A 54 -5.95 -35.38 -15.28
N ILE A 55 -5.31 -34.75 -14.30
CA ILE A 55 -4.14 -35.27 -13.62
C ILE A 55 -4.48 -35.36 -12.13
N THR A 56 -4.33 -36.55 -11.56
CA THR A 56 -4.55 -36.80 -10.12
C THR A 56 -3.29 -37.44 -9.56
N VAL A 57 -2.73 -36.85 -8.50
CA VAL A 57 -1.54 -37.32 -7.79
C VAL A 57 -1.89 -37.43 -6.30
N ILE A 58 -1.74 -38.61 -5.72
CA ILE A 58 -2.06 -38.89 -4.32
C ILE A 58 -0.86 -39.55 -3.66
N ALA A 59 -0.24 -38.87 -2.69
CA ALA A 59 0.85 -39.35 -1.85
C ALA A 59 0.63 -38.90 -0.40
N ASN A 60 -0.57 -39.11 0.13
CA ASN A 60 -1.07 -38.53 1.39
C ASN A 60 -0.74 -39.34 2.66
N GLN A 61 0.14 -40.34 2.56
CA GLN A 61 0.67 -41.07 3.72
C GLN A 61 2.12 -40.69 4.00
N LYS A 62 2.52 -40.79 5.27
CA LYS A 62 3.89 -40.53 5.71
C LYS A 62 4.88 -41.44 4.97
N GLY A 63 5.82 -40.81 4.28
CA GLY A 63 6.81 -41.45 3.44
C GLY A 63 8.22 -41.23 3.93
N ASN A 64 9.15 -41.13 2.98
CA ASN A 64 10.58 -40.98 3.22
C ASN A 64 11.14 -39.60 2.80
N GLN A 65 10.28 -38.58 2.70
CA GLN A 65 10.53 -37.23 2.16
C GLN A 65 10.57 -37.14 0.63
N TRP A 66 10.65 -38.24 -0.12
CA TRP A 66 10.68 -38.22 -1.58
C TRP A 66 9.43 -38.80 -2.21
N ASN A 67 8.83 -39.80 -1.57
CA ASN A 67 7.66 -40.51 -2.07
C ASN A 67 6.33 -40.06 -1.44
N ASP A 68 6.39 -39.16 -0.47
CA ASP A 68 5.29 -38.44 0.17
C ASP A 68 5.11 -37.02 -0.40
N LYS A 69 5.93 -36.65 -1.39
CA LYS A 69 5.78 -35.46 -2.24
C LYS A 69 5.13 -35.82 -3.59
N GLY A 70 4.58 -34.81 -4.28
CA GLY A 70 3.75 -35.01 -5.47
C GLY A 70 4.50 -34.87 -6.80
N ILE A 71 5.09 -33.70 -7.04
CA ILE A 71 5.83 -33.33 -8.25
C ILE A 71 7.20 -32.82 -7.80
N ILE A 72 8.28 -33.42 -8.30
CA ILE A 72 9.64 -33.06 -7.93
C ILE A 72 10.47 -32.73 -9.16
N TYR A 73 11.19 -31.61 -9.11
CA TYR A 73 12.32 -31.32 -10.00
C TYR A 73 13.59 -31.09 -9.17
N ASP A 74 14.47 -32.08 -9.18
CA ASP A 74 15.68 -32.10 -8.34
C ASP A 74 16.85 -32.89 -8.95
N GLN A 75 16.94 -32.93 -10.29
CA GLN A 75 18.11 -33.49 -10.98
C GLN A 75 18.67 -32.53 -12.03
N LYS A 76 20.00 -32.38 -12.05
CA LYS A 76 20.70 -31.45 -12.95
C LYS A 76 20.50 -31.74 -14.45
N ASP A 77 20.17 -32.97 -14.81
CA ASP A 77 20.09 -33.39 -16.22
C ASP A 77 18.75 -33.05 -16.88
N VAL A 78 17.75 -32.62 -16.10
CA VAL A 78 16.44 -32.19 -16.61
C VAL A 78 16.21 -30.74 -16.23
N SER A 79 16.42 -29.82 -17.16
CA SER A 79 16.25 -28.38 -16.91
C SER A 79 14.83 -27.87 -17.16
N HIS A 80 13.96 -28.65 -17.81
CA HIS A 80 12.62 -28.20 -18.17
C HIS A 80 11.52 -29.24 -17.92
N GLY A 81 10.40 -28.79 -17.37
CA GLY A 81 9.21 -29.60 -17.13
C GLY A 81 7.96 -28.92 -17.66
N LYS A 82 7.11 -29.66 -18.36
CA LYS A 82 5.84 -29.15 -18.91
C LYS A 82 4.68 -30.05 -18.50
N ILE A 83 3.73 -29.53 -17.74
CA ILE A 83 2.54 -30.25 -17.29
C ILE A 83 1.32 -29.51 -17.82
N THR A 84 0.61 -30.09 -18.78
CA THR A 84 -0.58 -29.51 -19.38
C THR A 84 -1.80 -30.36 -19.05
N ALA A 85 -2.86 -29.73 -18.54
CA ALA A 85 -4.14 -30.39 -18.33
C ALA A 85 -5.30 -29.54 -18.82
N ALA A 86 -6.22 -30.05 -19.65
CA ALA A 86 -7.38 -29.26 -20.11
C ALA A 86 -8.50 -29.13 -19.05
N GLY A 87 -8.51 -30.00 -18.05
CA GLY A 87 -9.53 -30.09 -17.01
C GLY A 87 -8.96 -29.79 -15.63
N ILE A 88 -8.78 -30.83 -14.81
CA ILE A 88 -8.42 -30.69 -13.39
C ILE A 88 -7.01 -31.24 -13.15
N ILE A 89 -6.20 -30.50 -12.39
CA ILE A 89 -4.98 -31.00 -11.75
C ILE A 89 -5.26 -31.07 -10.26
N PHE A 90 -5.18 -32.27 -9.68
CA PHE A 90 -5.34 -32.51 -8.25
C PHE A 90 -4.08 -33.17 -7.71
N VAL A 91 -3.47 -32.57 -6.70
CA VAL A 91 -2.30 -33.13 -6.00
C VAL A 91 -2.56 -33.08 -4.50
N GLU A 92 -2.60 -34.24 -3.87
CA GLU A 92 -2.73 -34.37 -2.43
C GLU A 92 -1.54 -35.17 -1.89
N THR A 93 -0.79 -34.58 -0.96
CA THR A 93 0.49 -35.11 -0.50
C THR A 93 0.60 -35.01 1.01
N TYR A 94 1.40 -35.89 1.62
CA TYR A 94 1.72 -35.80 3.03
C TYR A 94 2.80 -34.75 3.29
N ASP A 95 3.71 -34.55 2.33
CA ASP A 95 4.70 -33.47 2.32
C ASP A 95 4.39 -32.52 1.15
N ASP A 96 5.39 -32.00 0.44
CA ASP A 96 5.20 -30.97 -0.59
C ASP A 96 4.41 -31.43 -1.83
N CYS A 97 3.46 -30.62 -2.31
CA CYS A 97 2.81 -30.92 -3.60
C CYS A 97 3.78 -30.71 -4.77
N ILE A 98 4.53 -29.60 -4.76
CA ILE A 98 5.65 -29.33 -5.67
C ILE A 98 6.92 -29.04 -4.86
N TYR A 99 8.02 -29.70 -5.24
CA TYR A 99 9.35 -29.43 -4.68
C TYR A 99 10.39 -29.26 -5.79
N MET A 100 11.09 -28.12 -5.77
CA MET A 100 12.15 -27.78 -6.71
C MET A 100 13.40 -27.33 -5.94
N ASN A 101 14.55 -27.97 -6.15
CA ASN A 101 15.73 -27.70 -5.31
C ASN A 101 17.07 -27.71 -6.07
N SER A 102 17.24 -28.59 -7.05
CA SER A 102 18.41 -28.54 -7.93
C SER A 102 18.39 -27.28 -8.79
N PRO A 103 19.56 -26.83 -9.30
CA PRO A 103 19.65 -25.59 -10.05
C PRO A 103 19.08 -25.71 -11.48
N ALA A 104 18.67 -24.57 -12.05
CA ALA A 104 18.34 -24.35 -13.45
C ALA A 104 17.12 -25.13 -13.97
N HIS A 105 16.04 -25.16 -13.18
CA HIS A 105 14.75 -25.73 -13.60
C HIS A 105 13.74 -24.66 -14.03
N THR A 106 13.12 -24.85 -15.19
CA THR A 106 11.91 -24.12 -15.60
C THR A 106 10.76 -25.10 -15.72
N VAL A 107 9.71 -24.93 -14.91
CA VAL A 107 8.54 -25.80 -14.89
C VAL A 107 7.28 -25.01 -15.23
N ASP A 108 6.58 -25.43 -16.27
CA ASP A 108 5.34 -24.82 -16.73
C ASP A 108 4.16 -25.76 -16.49
N ILE A 109 3.20 -25.34 -15.67
CA ILE A 109 1.93 -26.04 -15.43
C ILE A 109 0.80 -25.23 -16.06
N THR A 110 0.15 -25.76 -17.10
CA THR A 110 -0.70 -24.93 -17.99
C THR A 110 -2.03 -25.56 -18.37
N GLY A 111 -2.98 -24.71 -18.79
CA GLY A 111 -4.19 -25.10 -19.53
C GLY A 111 -5.38 -25.56 -18.70
N PHE A 112 -5.23 -25.67 -17.38
CA PHE A 112 -6.24 -26.26 -16.50
C PHE A 112 -7.44 -25.33 -16.29
N LYS A 113 -8.58 -25.94 -15.96
CA LYS A 113 -9.78 -25.26 -15.44
C LYS A 113 -9.78 -25.19 -13.92
N LYS A 114 -9.23 -26.20 -13.24
CA LYS A 114 -9.03 -26.15 -11.80
C LYS A 114 -7.73 -26.84 -11.40
N LEU A 115 -6.96 -26.21 -10.54
CA LEU A 115 -5.79 -26.78 -9.90
C LEU A 115 -6.01 -26.79 -8.39
N ILE A 116 -5.78 -27.94 -7.75
CA ILE A 116 -5.96 -28.13 -6.31
C ILE A 116 -4.71 -28.79 -5.76
N PHE A 117 -3.98 -28.08 -4.90
CA PHE A 117 -2.85 -28.61 -4.15
C PHE A 117 -3.19 -28.67 -2.66
N LYS A 118 -3.02 -29.85 -2.07
CA LYS A 118 -3.29 -30.12 -0.65
C LYS A 118 -2.10 -30.81 -0.02
N SER A 119 -1.36 -30.10 0.83
CA SER A 119 -0.33 -30.72 1.68
C SER A 119 -0.92 -30.98 3.07
N ALA A 120 -1.14 -32.25 3.41
CA ALA A 120 -1.98 -32.65 4.53
C ALA A 120 -1.23 -33.28 5.72
N GLY A 121 0.03 -33.67 5.54
CA GLY A 121 0.80 -34.39 6.57
C GLY A 121 1.77 -33.50 7.35
N THR A 122 2.41 -34.11 8.36
CA THR A 122 3.44 -33.49 9.22
C THR A 122 4.79 -34.21 9.08
N PRO A 123 5.54 -33.97 7.98
CA PRO A 123 6.76 -34.72 7.63
C PRO A 123 7.94 -34.52 8.59
N LEU A 124 8.00 -33.39 9.31
CA LEU A 124 9.11 -33.06 10.21
C LEU A 124 8.54 -32.52 11.52
N LYS A 125 8.92 -33.11 12.67
CA LYS A 125 8.58 -32.72 14.07
C LYS A 125 7.63 -31.51 14.22
N GLY A 126 6.35 -31.69 13.85
CA GLY A 126 5.28 -30.69 14.05
C GLY A 126 5.07 -29.64 12.95
N SER A 127 5.72 -29.74 11.77
CA SER A 127 5.50 -28.84 10.64
C SER A 127 4.93 -29.59 9.43
N SER A 128 3.96 -28.99 8.74
CA SER A 128 3.38 -29.54 7.49
C SER A 128 4.34 -29.47 6.31
N GLY A 129 3.97 -30.08 5.17
CA GLY A 129 4.58 -29.75 3.88
C GLY A 129 4.10 -28.40 3.32
N TYR A 130 4.71 -27.97 2.22
CA TYR A 130 4.30 -26.82 1.42
C TYR A 130 3.37 -27.25 0.27
N ALA A 131 2.48 -26.38 -0.22
CA ALA A 131 1.88 -26.67 -1.53
C ALA A 131 2.95 -26.50 -2.63
N ILE A 132 3.78 -25.45 -2.51
CA ILE A 132 4.92 -25.20 -3.39
C ILE A 132 6.14 -24.86 -2.55
N MET A 133 7.22 -25.61 -2.75
CA MET A 133 8.55 -25.27 -2.26
C MET A 133 9.51 -25.12 -3.44
N ASN A 134 9.82 -23.88 -3.81
CA ASN A 134 10.90 -23.57 -4.74
C ASN A 134 12.14 -23.13 -3.94
N ASN A 135 13.13 -24.00 -3.80
CA ASN A 135 14.29 -23.84 -2.91
C ASN A 135 15.65 -23.77 -3.64
N GLY A 136 15.63 -23.88 -4.98
CA GLY A 136 16.85 -24.05 -5.76
C GLY A 136 17.53 -22.76 -6.19
N ILE A 137 18.16 -22.81 -7.37
CA ILE A 137 18.98 -21.73 -7.94
C ILE A 137 18.58 -21.60 -9.41
N ASP A 138 18.21 -20.42 -9.91
CA ASP A 138 17.65 -20.26 -11.27
C ASP A 138 16.44 -21.17 -11.53
N ASN A 139 15.56 -21.29 -10.53
CA ASN A 139 14.36 -22.08 -10.65
C ASN A 139 13.14 -21.21 -10.90
N TYR A 140 12.42 -21.50 -11.97
CA TYR A 140 11.24 -20.76 -12.43
C TYR A 140 10.05 -21.71 -12.51
N LEU A 141 9.01 -21.44 -11.73
CA LEU A 141 7.75 -22.18 -11.75
C LEU A 141 6.64 -21.27 -12.24
N ASN A 142 6.06 -21.60 -13.39
CA ASN A 142 4.92 -20.88 -13.96
C ASN A 142 3.68 -21.78 -13.90
N ILE A 143 2.62 -21.31 -13.25
CA ILE A 143 1.35 -22.03 -13.15
C ILE A 143 0.28 -21.14 -13.78
N ILE A 144 -0.17 -21.48 -14.99
CA ILE A 144 -1.04 -20.63 -15.80
C ILE A 144 -2.31 -21.39 -16.17
N GLY A 145 -3.41 -21.03 -15.53
CA GLY A 145 -4.72 -21.59 -15.84
C GLY A 145 -5.27 -21.11 -17.19
N SER A 146 -6.26 -21.82 -17.71
CA SER A 146 -7.05 -21.37 -18.86
C SER A 146 -8.04 -20.26 -18.48
N GLU A 147 -8.82 -19.77 -19.43
CA GLU A 147 -9.94 -18.85 -19.16
C GLU A 147 -10.88 -19.42 -18.08
N ASN A 148 -11.33 -18.56 -17.14
CA ASN A 148 -12.21 -18.95 -16.02
C ASN A 148 -11.62 -20.06 -15.12
N SER A 149 -10.30 -20.15 -15.02
CA SER A 149 -9.61 -21.15 -14.21
C SER A 149 -9.55 -20.79 -12.72
N GLU A 150 -9.51 -21.81 -11.88
CA GLU A 150 -9.37 -21.66 -10.43
C GLU A 150 -8.10 -22.36 -9.93
N ILE A 151 -7.37 -21.72 -9.02
CA ILE A 151 -6.29 -22.32 -8.23
C ILE A 151 -6.73 -22.34 -6.77
N GLU A 152 -6.64 -23.51 -6.14
CA GLU A 152 -6.85 -23.70 -4.70
C GLU A 152 -5.61 -24.39 -4.12
N MET A 153 -4.97 -23.75 -3.14
CA MET A 153 -3.82 -24.34 -2.47
C MET A 153 -3.98 -24.26 -0.96
N THR A 154 -3.80 -25.39 -0.29
CA THR A 154 -3.95 -25.52 1.15
C THR A 154 -2.81 -26.30 1.76
N ASN A 155 -2.47 -25.96 3.00
CA ASN A 155 -1.74 -26.85 3.88
C ASN A 155 -2.39 -26.92 5.26
N THR A 156 -2.16 -28.02 5.97
CA THR A 156 -2.88 -28.30 7.23
C THR A 156 -2.23 -27.70 8.47
N GLU A 157 -0.95 -27.29 8.44
CA GLU A 157 -0.24 -26.78 9.63
C GLU A 157 0.93 -25.81 9.29
N GLN A 158 1.91 -25.70 10.21
CA GLN A 158 2.95 -24.70 10.43
C GLN A 158 3.95 -24.41 9.28
N ARG A 159 3.57 -24.40 8.00
CA ARG A 159 4.44 -23.94 6.89
C ARG A 159 3.71 -23.00 5.95
N ALA A 160 4.45 -22.44 5.00
CA ALA A 160 3.84 -21.68 3.91
C ALA A 160 3.07 -22.58 2.96
N VAL A 161 2.05 -22.01 2.30
CA VAL A 161 1.42 -22.62 1.14
C VAL A 161 2.36 -22.49 -0.06
N ILE A 162 2.88 -21.27 -0.29
CA ILE A 162 3.88 -21.01 -1.32
C ILE A 162 5.14 -20.44 -0.66
N ALA A 163 6.25 -21.18 -0.80
CA ALA A 163 7.57 -20.72 -0.41
C ALA A 163 8.51 -20.66 -1.62
N ASP A 164 9.13 -19.50 -1.81
CA ASP A 164 10.19 -19.29 -2.80
C ASP A 164 11.45 -18.79 -2.08
N ASN A 165 12.35 -19.75 -1.84
CA ASN A 165 13.55 -19.57 -1.05
C ASN A 165 14.77 -19.76 -1.95
N SER A 166 15.74 -18.84 -1.83
CA SER A 166 17.04 -19.00 -2.48
C SER A 166 18.14 -18.86 -1.45
N SER A 167 18.88 -19.95 -1.23
CA SER A 167 20.00 -20.00 -0.29
C SER A 167 21.34 -19.65 -0.92
N THR A 168 21.38 -19.21 -2.19
CA THR A 168 22.61 -18.86 -2.91
C THR A 168 22.41 -17.62 -3.78
N ALA A 169 23.48 -17.00 -4.26
CA ALA A 169 23.38 -15.91 -5.24
C ALA A 169 22.85 -16.48 -6.56
N ARG A 170 21.56 -16.23 -6.87
CA ARG A 170 20.83 -16.35 -8.16
C ARG A 170 19.31 -16.36 -7.93
N SER A 171 18.53 -16.05 -8.97
CA SER A 171 17.08 -15.81 -8.83
C SER A 171 16.27 -17.10 -8.82
N THR A 172 15.20 -17.13 -8.02
CA THR A 172 14.11 -18.09 -8.15
C THR A 172 12.81 -17.31 -8.31
N LYS A 173 11.84 -17.86 -9.05
CA LYS A 173 10.54 -17.22 -9.25
C LYS A 173 9.40 -18.22 -9.33
N THR A 174 8.34 -17.96 -8.59
CA THR A 174 7.08 -18.71 -8.63
C THR A 174 5.93 -17.80 -9.07
N THR A 175 5.23 -18.16 -10.15
CA THR A 175 4.20 -17.32 -10.79
C THR A 175 2.89 -18.09 -10.99
N PRO A 176 1.97 -18.12 -10.02
CA PRO A 176 0.60 -18.57 -10.23
C PRO A 176 -0.28 -17.47 -10.84
N THR A 177 -0.92 -17.79 -11.97
CA THR A 177 -1.87 -16.94 -12.69
C THR A 177 -3.11 -17.75 -13.05
N ALA A 178 -4.29 -17.28 -12.62
CA ALA A 178 -5.58 -17.89 -12.91
C ALA A 178 -6.70 -16.84 -12.80
N ASN A 179 -7.93 -17.23 -13.12
CA ASN A 179 -9.07 -16.35 -12.94
C ASN A 179 -9.32 -16.05 -11.45
N ALA A 180 -9.38 -17.11 -10.65
CA ALA A 180 -9.47 -17.04 -9.19
C ALA A 180 -8.32 -17.82 -8.55
N ILE A 181 -7.68 -17.24 -7.53
CA ILE A 181 -6.62 -17.89 -6.75
C ILE A 181 -6.99 -17.84 -5.27
N HIS A 182 -7.11 -18.99 -4.64
CA HIS A 182 -7.41 -19.15 -3.21
C HIS A 182 -6.25 -19.86 -2.51
N LEU A 183 -5.57 -19.13 -1.63
CA LEU A 183 -4.50 -19.66 -0.78
C LEU A 183 -4.95 -19.63 0.68
N HIS A 184 -4.87 -20.77 1.34
CA HIS A 184 -5.50 -20.91 2.65
C HIS A 184 -4.71 -21.83 3.58
N ALA A 185 -4.50 -21.39 4.82
CA ALA A 185 -3.80 -22.15 5.84
C ALA A 185 -4.18 -21.71 7.26
N ASN A 186 -3.95 -22.59 8.22
CA ASN A 186 -3.99 -22.27 9.65
C ASN A 186 -2.56 -22.18 10.21
N ALA A 187 -1.83 -21.13 9.82
CA ALA A 187 -0.39 -21.04 10.06
C ALA A 187 -0.06 -20.06 11.19
N SER A 188 0.54 -20.56 12.28
CA SER A 188 0.98 -19.74 13.42
C SER A 188 2.42 -19.23 13.31
N SER A 189 3.30 -20.00 12.66
CA SER A 189 4.76 -19.78 12.71
C SER A 189 5.35 -19.32 11.38
N TYR A 190 4.65 -19.60 10.27
CA TYR A 190 5.06 -19.27 8.91
C TYR A 190 3.96 -18.46 8.23
N ALA A 191 4.33 -17.67 7.22
CA ALA A 191 3.36 -16.97 6.40
C ALA A 191 2.78 -17.89 5.33
N ILE A 192 1.58 -17.60 4.81
CA ILE A 192 0.99 -18.37 3.70
C ILE A 192 1.82 -18.25 2.43
N VAL A 193 2.25 -17.02 2.12
CA VAL A 193 3.13 -16.71 1.00
C VAL A 193 4.42 -16.15 1.58
N GLN A 194 5.54 -16.82 1.30
CA GLN A 194 6.82 -16.44 1.88
C GLN A 194 7.96 -16.48 0.87
N THR A 195 8.81 -15.45 0.93
CA THR A 195 10.15 -15.52 0.34
C THR A 195 11.21 -15.52 1.41
N LYS A 196 12.35 -16.18 1.12
CA LYS A 196 13.56 -16.09 1.94
C LYS A 196 14.81 -16.05 1.06
N ALA A 197 15.50 -14.92 1.04
CA ALA A 197 16.73 -14.73 0.26
C ALA A 197 17.97 -14.56 1.15
N HIS A 198 19.05 -15.30 0.91
CA HIS A 198 20.23 -15.29 1.78
C HIS A 198 21.47 -14.49 1.29
N HIS A 199 21.60 -14.19 -0.01
CA HIS A 199 22.85 -13.65 -0.58
C HIS A 199 22.66 -12.55 -1.62
N SER A 200 23.74 -11.80 -1.86
CA SER A 200 23.80 -10.62 -2.74
C SER A 200 23.31 -10.87 -4.17
N PHE A 201 22.59 -9.88 -4.71
CA PHE A 201 22.22 -9.64 -6.12
C PHE A 201 20.90 -10.23 -6.64
N THR A 202 20.38 -11.34 -6.09
CA THR A 202 19.12 -11.98 -6.55
C THR A 202 18.55 -12.87 -5.44
N GLY A 203 17.23 -12.97 -5.32
CA GLY A 203 16.57 -13.75 -4.26
C GLY A 203 15.18 -14.23 -4.69
N GLY A 204 14.48 -14.91 -3.77
CA GLY A 204 13.18 -15.52 -4.07
C GLY A 204 12.13 -14.50 -4.46
N GLN A 205 11.40 -14.80 -5.54
CA GLN A 205 10.35 -13.96 -6.09
C GLN A 205 9.04 -14.74 -6.18
N ILE A 206 7.95 -14.15 -5.72
CA ILE A 206 6.61 -14.70 -5.91
C ILE A 206 5.77 -13.63 -6.59
N GLU A 207 5.08 -14.00 -7.67
CA GLU A 207 4.18 -13.11 -8.41
C GLU A 207 2.81 -13.78 -8.56
N ILE A 208 1.81 -13.33 -7.81
CA ILE A 208 0.46 -13.91 -7.80
C ILE A 208 -0.47 -13.01 -8.61
N ASN A 209 -1.15 -13.57 -9.62
CA ASN A 209 -2.02 -12.81 -10.50
C ASN A 209 -3.40 -13.47 -10.62
N GLY A 210 -4.35 -13.05 -9.79
CA GLY A 210 -5.76 -13.37 -9.95
C GLY A 210 -6.41 -12.36 -10.90
N ILE A 211 -6.96 -12.83 -12.02
CA ILE A 211 -7.59 -11.95 -13.03
C ILE A 211 -8.86 -11.33 -12.44
N ASP A 212 -9.71 -12.15 -11.81
CA ASP A 212 -10.93 -11.71 -11.14
C ASP A 212 -10.72 -11.61 -9.64
N LYS A 213 -9.98 -12.55 -9.03
CA LYS A 213 -9.79 -12.57 -7.58
C LYS A 213 -8.52 -13.28 -7.10
N THR A 214 -7.88 -12.70 -6.10
CA THR A 214 -6.82 -13.31 -5.27
C THR A 214 -7.23 -13.26 -3.81
N ILE A 215 -7.43 -14.42 -3.18
CA ILE A 215 -7.74 -14.56 -1.75
C ILE A 215 -6.58 -15.24 -1.03
N ILE A 216 -6.07 -14.62 0.04
CA ILE A 216 -5.06 -15.19 0.92
C ILE A 216 -5.57 -15.13 2.35
N THR A 217 -5.94 -16.28 2.91
CA THR A 217 -6.57 -16.35 4.24
C THR A 217 -5.75 -17.17 5.21
N ASN A 218 -5.22 -16.51 6.24
CA ASN A 218 -4.69 -17.18 7.43
C ASN A 218 -5.80 -17.26 8.48
N GLU A 219 -6.23 -18.49 8.79
CA GLU A 219 -7.27 -18.73 9.80
C GLU A 219 -6.79 -18.43 11.22
N LYS A 220 -5.47 -18.41 11.44
CA LYS A 220 -4.92 -18.11 12.75
C LYS A 220 -5.04 -16.61 13.02
N ASP A 221 -5.76 -16.26 14.07
CA ASP A 221 -5.83 -14.87 14.52
C ASP A 221 -4.41 -14.33 14.82
N GLY A 222 -4.11 -13.14 14.28
CA GLY A 222 -2.77 -12.55 14.30
C GLY A 222 -1.71 -13.27 13.44
N GLY A 223 -2.08 -14.30 12.69
CA GLY A 223 -1.19 -15.02 11.78
C GLY A 223 -0.72 -14.16 10.61
N THR A 224 0.41 -14.53 10.00
CA THR A 224 0.98 -13.81 8.85
C THR A 224 0.45 -14.41 7.56
N ALA A 225 -0.09 -13.59 6.67
CA ALA A 225 -0.51 -14.02 5.33
C ALA A 225 0.66 -13.92 4.34
N VAL A 226 1.37 -12.80 4.35
CA VAL A 226 2.46 -12.51 3.40
C VAL A 226 3.73 -12.13 4.15
N SER A 227 4.86 -12.75 3.79
CA SER A 227 6.16 -12.42 4.37
C SER A 227 7.28 -12.38 3.34
N ALA A 228 7.70 -11.17 2.97
CA ALA A 228 8.87 -10.96 2.14
C ALA A 228 10.13 -10.83 3.01
N GLN A 229 11.01 -11.83 2.96
CA GLN A 229 12.21 -11.85 3.81
C GLN A 229 13.50 -11.94 3.01
N ALA A 230 14.51 -11.21 3.48
CA ALA A 230 15.88 -11.34 3.03
C ALA A 230 16.87 -11.23 4.19
N SER A 231 18.07 -11.77 4.01
CA SER A 231 19.23 -11.58 4.88
C SER A 231 20.43 -11.05 4.10
N GLY A 232 21.28 -10.26 4.75
CA GLY A 232 22.45 -9.66 4.13
C GLY A 232 22.09 -8.78 2.93
N GLU A 233 22.68 -9.08 1.79
CA GLU A 233 22.46 -8.38 0.53
C GLU A 233 21.36 -9.00 -0.36
N GLY A 234 20.62 -9.97 0.16
CA GLY A 234 19.52 -10.62 -0.55
C GLY A 234 18.36 -9.69 -0.91
N LYS A 235 17.55 -10.13 -1.87
CA LYS A 235 16.33 -9.44 -2.32
C LYS A 235 15.16 -10.43 -2.36
N GLY A 236 14.31 -10.43 -1.34
CA GLY A 236 13.03 -11.13 -1.38
C GLY A 236 11.95 -10.22 -1.96
N LEU A 237 11.16 -10.70 -2.91
CA LEU A 237 10.09 -9.92 -3.55
C LEU A 237 8.80 -10.73 -3.61
N ILE A 238 7.70 -10.15 -3.13
CA ILE A 238 6.36 -10.69 -3.33
C ILE A 238 5.54 -9.62 -4.03
N GLU A 239 5.03 -9.94 -5.21
CA GLU A 239 4.14 -9.10 -6.01
C GLU A 239 2.76 -9.77 -6.07
N ILE A 240 1.70 -9.00 -5.77
CA ILE A 240 0.33 -9.48 -5.85
C ILE A 240 -0.48 -8.53 -6.72
N ASN A 241 -1.10 -9.10 -7.75
CA ASN A 241 -1.98 -8.41 -8.71
C ASN A 241 -1.34 -7.20 -9.41
N LYS A 242 -0.01 -7.15 -9.55
CA LYS A 242 0.67 -6.06 -10.30
C LYS A 242 0.37 -6.08 -11.80
N LYS A 243 -0.17 -7.19 -12.33
CA LYS A 243 -0.53 -7.37 -13.75
C LYS A 243 -2.03 -7.55 -13.98
N THR A 244 -2.84 -7.55 -12.94
CA THR A 244 -4.29 -7.76 -13.01
C THR A 244 -5.01 -6.70 -12.19
N SER A 245 -6.32 -6.63 -12.28
CA SER A 245 -7.14 -5.69 -11.51
C SER A 245 -8.28 -6.39 -10.76
N GLY A 246 -8.13 -7.71 -10.57
CA GLY A 246 -9.07 -8.52 -9.82
C GLY A 246 -8.98 -8.23 -8.32
N VAL A 247 -10.09 -8.49 -7.63
CA VAL A 247 -10.26 -8.27 -6.19
C VAL A 247 -9.16 -8.94 -5.39
N VAL A 248 -8.58 -8.23 -4.42
CA VAL A 248 -7.60 -8.80 -3.47
C VAL A 248 -8.18 -8.81 -2.06
N GLU A 249 -8.22 -10.00 -1.46
CA GLU A 249 -8.67 -10.21 -0.09
C GLU A 249 -7.56 -10.88 0.72
N ILE A 250 -7.02 -10.18 1.72
CA ILE A 250 -5.99 -10.71 2.59
C ILE A 250 -6.47 -10.68 4.04
N THR A 251 -6.49 -11.85 4.68
CA THR A 251 -6.67 -11.99 6.13
C THR A 251 -5.39 -12.52 6.77
N GLY A 252 -4.80 -11.74 7.66
CA GLY A 252 -3.49 -11.97 8.26
C GLY A 252 -2.50 -10.84 7.97
N ALA A 253 -1.40 -10.80 8.71
CA ALA A 253 -0.40 -9.74 8.58
C ALA A 253 0.37 -9.81 7.26
N VAL A 254 0.79 -8.64 6.77
CA VAL A 254 1.75 -8.47 5.68
C VAL A 254 3.06 -7.97 6.27
N THR A 255 4.15 -8.69 6.01
CA THR A 255 5.45 -8.40 6.61
C THR A 255 6.55 -8.30 5.56
N ALA A 256 7.47 -7.36 5.76
CA ALA A 256 8.64 -7.17 4.92
C ALA A 256 9.90 -6.98 5.79
N SER A 257 10.70 -8.04 5.94
CA SER A 257 11.94 -8.02 6.74
C SER A 257 13.14 -8.06 5.82
N ASN A 258 13.71 -6.90 5.51
CA ASN A 258 14.71 -6.69 4.44
C ASN A 258 14.26 -7.09 3.00
N GLY A 259 13.02 -7.56 2.82
CA GLY A 259 12.42 -7.83 1.52
C GLY A 259 11.41 -6.76 1.11
N THR A 260 10.76 -6.97 -0.05
CA THR A 260 9.70 -6.12 -0.57
C THR A 260 8.41 -6.90 -0.74
N ALA A 261 7.31 -6.41 -0.17
CA ALA A 261 5.96 -6.83 -0.54
C ALA A 261 5.29 -5.69 -1.31
N ASP A 262 4.85 -5.94 -2.54
CA ASP A 262 4.20 -4.98 -3.43
C ASP A 262 2.83 -5.51 -3.86
N ILE A 263 1.76 -4.88 -3.36
CA ILE A 263 0.41 -5.42 -3.41
C ILE A 263 -0.54 -4.37 -3.98
N ASP A 264 -1.19 -4.71 -5.10
CA ASP A 264 -2.29 -3.93 -5.65
C ASP A 264 -3.61 -4.48 -5.14
N PHE A 265 -4.22 -3.79 -4.17
CA PHE A 265 -5.62 -4.00 -3.77
C PHE A 265 -6.55 -3.33 -4.80
N ALA A 266 -6.59 -3.94 -5.99
CA ALA A 266 -7.47 -3.58 -7.10
C ALA A 266 -8.75 -4.42 -7.07
N GLY A 267 -9.84 -3.91 -7.60
CA GLY A 267 -11.18 -4.50 -7.55
C GLY A 267 -11.99 -4.01 -6.35
N ASP A 268 -13.29 -3.81 -6.56
CA ASP A 268 -14.26 -3.28 -5.60
C ASP A 268 -15.13 -4.41 -5.00
N PRO A 269 -15.13 -4.66 -3.67
CA PRO A 269 -14.24 -4.11 -2.64
C PRO A 269 -13.05 -5.03 -2.34
N SER A 270 -11.83 -4.48 -2.34
CA SER A 270 -10.62 -5.19 -1.89
C SER A 270 -10.25 -4.85 -0.46
N PHE A 271 -9.64 -5.79 0.27
CA PHE A 271 -9.27 -5.51 1.66
C PHE A 271 -8.02 -6.23 2.19
N LEU A 272 -7.43 -5.60 3.20
CA LEU A 272 -6.48 -6.19 4.14
C LEU A 272 -7.06 -6.16 5.55
N LYS A 273 -7.25 -7.34 6.16
CA LYS A 273 -7.52 -7.49 7.58
C LYS A 273 -6.29 -8.07 8.27
N GLY A 274 -5.41 -7.20 8.75
CA GLY A 274 -4.15 -7.54 9.38
C GLY A 274 -3.18 -6.38 9.41
N ASN A 275 -2.12 -6.52 10.21
CA ASN A 275 -1.09 -5.48 10.33
C ASN A 275 -0.17 -5.48 9.10
N MET A 276 0.33 -4.31 8.72
CA MET A 276 1.52 -4.17 7.88
C MET A 276 2.74 -3.93 8.76
N THR A 277 3.81 -4.72 8.60
CA THR A 277 5.05 -4.56 9.40
C THR A 277 6.30 -4.63 8.54
N SER A 278 7.04 -3.54 8.47
CA SER A 278 8.27 -3.43 7.68
C SER A 278 9.48 -3.21 8.58
N SER A 279 10.55 -3.99 8.39
CA SER A 279 11.72 -3.97 9.27
C SER A 279 13.03 -4.26 8.53
N GLY A 280 14.13 -3.95 9.22
CA GLY A 280 15.49 -4.09 8.68
C GLY A 280 15.92 -2.90 7.82
N GLU A 281 17.02 -3.06 7.10
CA GLU A 281 17.62 -1.98 6.31
C GLU A 281 16.89 -1.75 4.98
N LYS A 282 16.31 -2.83 4.44
CA LYS A 282 15.74 -2.88 3.09
C LYS A 282 14.25 -3.25 3.08
N GLY A 283 13.64 -3.40 4.25
CA GLY A 283 12.23 -3.76 4.37
C GLY A 283 11.36 -2.73 3.68
N LYS A 284 10.50 -3.17 2.76
CA LYS A 284 9.58 -2.29 2.05
C LYS A 284 8.21 -2.94 1.87
N ILE A 285 7.16 -2.22 2.20
CA ILE A 285 5.78 -2.58 1.81
C ILE A 285 5.24 -1.48 0.92
N LEU A 286 4.71 -1.87 -0.24
CA LEU A 286 3.95 -1.04 -1.16
C LEU A 286 2.53 -1.59 -1.22
N ALA A 287 1.53 -0.76 -0.92
CA ALA A 287 0.14 -1.19 -0.88
C ALA A 287 -0.78 -0.14 -1.52
N ASP A 288 -1.38 -0.47 -2.67
CA ASP A 288 -2.27 0.44 -3.38
C ASP A 288 -3.73 -0.05 -3.30
N PHE A 289 -4.55 0.65 -2.52
CA PHE A 289 -6.01 0.48 -2.39
C PHE A 289 -6.72 1.37 -3.41
N LYS A 290 -6.91 0.84 -4.62
CA LYS A 290 -7.18 1.63 -5.84
C LYS A 290 -8.65 1.91 -6.08
N ASP A 291 -9.50 0.93 -5.85
CA ASP A 291 -10.91 0.94 -6.24
C ASP A 291 -11.84 1.25 -5.06
N ALA A 292 -13.11 1.54 -5.39
CA ALA A 292 -14.10 1.97 -4.39
C ALA A 292 -14.22 0.98 -3.23
N ASP A 293 -14.52 1.54 -2.06
CA ASP A 293 -14.77 0.82 -0.81
C ASP A 293 -13.61 -0.09 -0.35
N SER A 294 -12.40 0.10 -0.91
CA SER A 294 -11.20 -0.65 -0.53
C SER A 294 -10.75 -0.34 0.90
N GLN A 295 -10.42 -1.37 1.68
CA GLN A 295 -10.28 -1.24 3.13
C GLN A 295 -9.00 -1.87 3.69
N MET A 296 -8.41 -1.21 4.68
CA MET A 296 -7.45 -1.83 5.59
C MET A 296 -7.95 -1.73 7.02
N THR A 297 -7.98 -2.87 7.73
CA THR A 297 -8.14 -2.94 9.18
C THR A 297 -6.90 -3.57 9.80
N GLY A 298 -6.13 -2.79 10.55
CA GLY A 298 -4.88 -3.21 11.20
C GLY A 298 -3.89 -2.07 11.33
N ASP A 299 -2.85 -2.28 12.12
CA ASP A 299 -1.80 -1.28 12.32
C ASP A 299 -0.76 -1.32 11.19
N MET A 300 -0.12 -0.18 10.92
CA MET A 300 1.15 -0.10 10.19
C MET A 300 2.30 0.09 11.17
N LYS A 301 3.36 -0.73 11.06
CA LYS A 301 4.50 -0.72 11.97
C LYS A 301 5.82 -0.71 11.19
N THR A 302 6.73 0.21 11.50
CA THR A 302 8.06 0.26 10.87
C THR A 302 9.22 0.38 11.85
N SER A 303 10.37 -0.16 11.47
CA SER A 303 11.61 -0.09 12.25
C SER A 303 12.88 0.03 11.39
N SER A 304 14.00 0.33 12.04
CA SER A 304 15.32 0.44 11.40
C SER A 304 15.33 1.48 10.27
N THR A 305 15.58 1.12 9.01
CA THR A 305 15.45 2.04 7.86
C THR A 305 14.38 1.59 6.88
N ALA A 306 13.47 0.73 7.35
CA ALA A 306 12.40 0.16 6.54
C ALA A 306 11.33 1.21 6.18
N ALA A 307 10.57 0.91 5.14
CA ALA A 307 9.53 1.78 4.61
C ALA A 307 8.18 1.05 4.45
N ILE A 308 7.09 1.80 4.65
CA ILE A 308 5.75 1.46 4.17
C ILE A 308 5.25 2.64 3.33
N ASP A 309 4.90 2.41 2.08
CA ASP A 309 4.18 3.38 1.25
C ASP A 309 2.80 2.79 0.89
N ALA A 310 1.73 3.46 1.31
CA ALA A 310 0.37 3.03 1.07
C ALA A 310 -0.48 4.13 0.42
N THR A 311 -1.31 3.77 -0.57
CA THR A 311 -2.19 4.69 -1.29
C THR A 311 -3.63 4.24 -1.16
N PHE A 312 -4.52 5.13 -0.71
CA PHE A 312 -5.97 4.96 -0.65
C PHE A 312 -6.61 5.93 -1.65
N SER A 313 -6.70 5.49 -2.91
CA SER A 313 -7.21 6.31 -4.02
C SER A 313 -8.65 6.02 -4.42
N GLY A 314 -9.22 4.90 -3.97
CA GLY A 314 -10.61 4.54 -4.20
C GLY A 314 -11.60 5.46 -3.49
N GLU A 315 -12.79 5.64 -4.07
CA GLU A 315 -13.90 6.31 -3.36
C GLU A 315 -14.24 5.54 -2.08
N ASN A 316 -14.42 6.25 -0.97
CA ASN A 316 -14.63 5.70 0.38
C ASN A 316 -13.55 4.71 0.84
N ALA A 317 -12.34 4.76 0.29
CA ALA A 317 -11.26 3.89 0.77
C ALA A 317 -10.88 4.22 2.22
N VAL A 318 -10.75 3.21 3.08
CA VAL A 318 -10.62 3.40 4.54
C VAL A 318 -9.39 2.70 5.09
N LEU A 319 -8.65 3.40 5.95
CA LEU A 319 -7.71 2.82 6.89
C LEU A 319 -8.28 2.91 8.31
N THR A 320 -8.40 1.76 8.99
CA THR A 320 -8.69 1.68 10.43
C THR A 320 -7.57 0.97 11.16
N GLY A 321 -6.86 1.67 12.04
CA GLY A 321 -5.74 1.12 12.82
C GLY A 321 -4.59 2.12 12.95
N ASN A 322 -3.63 1.87 13.83
CA ASN A 322 -2.62 2.88 14.15
C ASN A 322 -1.41 2.82 13.24
N ILE A 323 -0.73 3.95 13.04
CA ILE A 323 0.60 4.00 12.42
C ILE A 323 1.62 4.22 13.53
N ASN A 324 2.47 3.23 13.77
CA ASN A 324 3.49 3.27 14.82
C ASN A 324 4.88 3.07 14.23
N THR A 325 5.85 3.82 14.70
CA THR A 325 7.26 3.55 14.39
C THR A 325 7.93 2.96 15.64
N MET A 326 8.42 1.73 15.51
CA MET A 326 8.91 0.93 16.62
C MET A 326 10.43 0.67 16.50
N GLU A 327 11.02 0.33 17.65
CA GLU A 327 12.32 -0.30 17.93
C GLU A 327 13.26 -0.65 16.76
N THR A 328 14.57 -0.49 16.94
CA THR A 328 15.58 -1.11 16.08
C THR A 328 16.03 -2.49 16.56
N SER A 329 16.23 -3.38 15.59
CA SER A 329 16.84 -4.69 15.79
C SER A 329 18.35 -4.54 16.07
N TYR A 330 18.84 -5.15 17.14
CA TYR A 330 20.28 -5.34 17.38
C TYR A 330 20.91 -6.07 16.17
N GLN A 331 21.90 -5.45 15.52
CA GLN A 331 22.65 -6.09 14.45
C GLN A 331 23.97 -6.63 14.98
N TRP A 332 24.12 -7.96 14.88
CA TRP A 332 25.33 -8.65 15.27
C TRP A 332 26.52 -8.16 14.42
N GLY A 333 27.53 -7.57 15.05
CA GLY A 333 28.74 -7.04 14.38
C GLY A 333 28.71 -5.54 14.04
N TYR A 334 27.54 -4.89 14.01
CA TYR A 334 27.37 -3.46 13.69
C TYR A 334 26.81 -2.62 14.85
N GLY A 335 26.29 -3.26 15.89
CA GLY A 335 25.70 -2.59 17.05
C GLY A 335 24.23 -2.21 16.82
N TYR A 336 23.74 -1.24 17.58
CA TYR A 336 22.35 -0.77 17.49
C TYR A 336 22.23 0.31 16.39
N VAL A 337 21.35 0.08 15.43
CA VAL A 337 21.03 1.05 14.37
C VAL A 337 20.02 2.06 14.92
N PRO A 338 20.11 3.38 14.68
CA PRO A 338 19.04 4.32 14.99
C PRO A 338 17.80 4.09 14.12
N ASN A 339 16.59 4.30 14.65
CA ASN A 339 15.37 4.17 13.86
C ASN A 339 15.25 5.39 12.92
N ARG A 340 15.28 5.16 11.62
CA ARG A 340 15.07 6.15 10.55
C ARG A 340 13.99 5.68 9.57
N SER A 341 13.09 4.83 10.04
CA SER A 341 12.04 4.26 9.21
C SER A 341 11.05 5.33 8.73
N THR A 342 10.38 5.03 7.62
CA THR A 342 9.42 5.94 7.00
C THR A 342 8.07 5.28 6.76
N VAL A 343 6.99 6.00 7.04
CA VAL A 343 5.65 5.61 6.59
C VAL A 343 5.06 6.76 5.78
N THR A 344 4.66 6.47 4.55
CA THR A 344 3.94 7.41 3.68
C THR A 344 2.56 6.85 3.40
N VAL A 345 1.50 7.58 3.74
CA VAL A 345 0.13 7.19 3.40
C VAL A 345 -0.56 8.32 2.63
N THR A 346 -1.18 8.01 1.50
CA THR A 346 -1.88 9.02 0.67
C THR A 346 -3.35 8.66 0.51
N PHE A 347 -4.24 9.55 0.93
CA PHE A 347 -5.69 9.48 0.78
C PHE A 347 -6.14 10.44 -0.33
N SER A 348 -6.27 9.94 -1.55
CA SER A 348 -6.63 10.74 -2.73
C SER A 348 -8.04 10.47 -3.25
N GLY A 349 -8.65 9.38 -2.82
CA GLY A 349 -10.02 9.04 -3.17
C GLY A 349 -11.04 9.96 -2.51
N LYS A 350 -12.19 10.15 -3.16
CA LYS A 350 -13.33 10.88 -2.57
C LYS A 350 -13.77 10.17 -1.29
N ASN A 351 -14.00 10.91 -0.20
CA ASN A 351 -14.35 10.39 1.12
C ASN A 351 -13.35 9.35 1.69
N ALA A 352 -12.12 9.27 1.15
CA ALA A 352 -11.13 8.36 1.69
C ALA A 352 -10.74 8.78 3.11
N SER A 353 -10.70 7.83 4.06
CA SER A 353 -10.58 8.18 5.47
C SER A 353 -9.55 7.35 6.22
N PHE A 354 -9.00 7.96 7.26
CA PHE A 354 -8.11 7.33 8.20
C PHE A 354 -8.65 7.49 9.63
N ALA A 355 -8.99 6.38 10.29
CA ALA A 355 -9.32 6.32 11.70
C ALA A 355 -8.22 5.56 12.47
N GLY A 356 -7.46 6.27 13.30
CA GLY A 356 -6.39 5.70 14.12
C GLY A 356 -5.31 6.71 14.45
N ASN A 357 -4.45 6.36 15.40
CA ASN A 357 -3.42 7.25 15.92
C ASN A 357 -2.14 7.13 15.08
N ILE A 358 -1.39 8.23 15.00
CA ILE A 358 -0.01 8.24 14.51
C ILE A 358 0.91 8.46 15.72
N ASP A 359 1.73 7.47 16.03
CA ASP A 359 2.67 7.52 17.14
C ASP A 359 4.11 7.25 16.70
N THR A 360 4.96 8.27 16.88
CA THR A 360 6.41 8.22 16.63
C THR A 360 7.22 8.48 17.91
N THR A 361 6.56 8.47 19.08
CA THR A 361 7.16 8.75 20.39
C THR A 361 7.92 7.58 20.97
N GLN A 362 7.71 6.37 20.46
CA GLN A 362 8.36 5.18 20.98
C GLN A 362 9.88 5.30 20.80
N THR A 363 10.57 5.61 21.90
CA THR A 363 12.03 5.58 22.02
C THR A 363 12.42 4.28 22.73
N SER A 364 13.50 3.65 22.29
CA SER A 364 14.03 2.46 22.97
C SER A 364 15.10 2.86 23.99
N ARG A 365 15.25 2.09 25.06
CA ARG A 365 16.37 2.20 26.00
C ARG A 365 17.50 1.24 25.60
N THR A 366 18.68 1.78 25.32
CA THR A 366 19.88 1.03 24.90
C THR A 366 20.88 0.89 26.04
N GLY A 367 21.35 -0.33 26.31
CA GLY A 367 22.61 -0.51 27.03
C GLY A 367 22.76 -1.84 27.74
N THR A 368 23.94 -2.05 28.32
CA THR A 368 24.35 -3.31 28.95
C THR A 368 24.06 -3.25 30.45
N TRP A 369 23.61 -4.37 31.03
CA TRP A 369 23.28 -4.60 32.45
C TRP A 369 23.56 -3.40 33.39
N GLY A 370 22.52 -2.62 33.68
CA GLY A 370 22.57 -1.53 34.66
C GLY A 370 22.82 -0.12 34.09
N ASN A 371 23.18 0.03 32.81
CA ASN A 371 23.31 1.34 32.15
C ASN A 371 22.42 1.37 30.90
N TYR A 372 21.33 2.14 30.93
CA TYR A 372 20.43 2.33 29.80
C TYR A 372 20.45 3.80 29.34
N VAL A 373 20.48 4.03 28.03
CA VAL A 373 20.45 5.34 27.36
C VAL A 373 19.36 5.30 26.30
N ASP A 374 18.47 6.28 26.25
CA ASP A 374 17.44 6.32 25.22
C ASP A 374 18.08 6.43 23.82
N SER A 375 17.72 5.54 22.90
CA SER A 375 18.13 5.55 21.50
C SER A 375 17.34 6.62 20.76
N PRO A 376 17.99 7.44 19.93
CA PRO A 376 17.28 8.43 19.15
C PRO A 376 16.37 7.76 18.10
N ASN A 377 15.08 8.07 18.18
CA ASN A 377 14.11 7.79 17.13
C ASN A 377 14.06 8.99 16.15
N HIS A 378 14.44 8.74 14.90
CA HIS A 378 14.49 9.70 13.78
C HIS A 378 13.48 9.32 12.68
N SER A 379 12.44 8.58 13.04
CA SER A 379 11.43 8.12 12.07
C SER A 379 10.62 9.27 11.49
N THR A 380 10.02 9.04 10.33
CA THR A 380 9.12 10.01 9.69
C THR A 380 7.85 9.33 9.22
N VAL A 381 6.71 9.77 9.74
CA VAL A 381 5.39 9.41 9.23
C VAL A 381 4.80 10.61 8.51
N THR A 382 4.25 10.40 7.32
CA THR A 382 3.53 11.41 6.55
C THR A 382 2.22 10.82 6.03
N ALA A 383 1.10 11.41 6.43
CA ALA A 383 -0.21 11.09 5.87
C ALA A 383 -0.76 12.31 5.10
N SER A 384 -1.09 12.11 3.82
CA SER A 384 -1.52 13.17 2.90
C SER A 384 -2.97 12.96 2.46
N PHE A 385 -3.80 13.98 2.55
CA PHE A 385 -5.22 13.95 2.24
C PHE A 385 -5.50 14.93 1.10
N SER A 386 -5.86 14.39 -0.06
CA SER A 386 -6.03 15.13 -1.32
C SER A 386 -7.38 14.86 -2.00
N GLY A 387 -8.13 13.86 -1.53
CA GLY A 387 -9.46 13.56 -2.03
C GLY A 387 -10.52 14.53 -1.50
N LEU A 388 -11.57 14.77 -2.30
CA LEU A 388 -12.74 15.53 -1.86
C LEU A 388 -13.39 14.80 -0.68
N GLY A 389 -13.53 15.47 0.46
CA GLY A 389 -14.11 14.86 1.67
C GLY A 389 -13.18 13.85 2.37
N ALA A 390 -11.91 13.75 1.98
CA ALA A 390 -10.96 12.88 2.66
C ALA A 390 -10.72 13.35 4.10
N SER A 391 -10.66 12.42 5.05
CA SER A 391 -10.68 12.74 6.49
C SER A 391 -9.70 11.93 7.33
N PHE A 392 -9.31 12.51 8.46
CA PHE A 392 -8.47 11.88 9.47
C PHE A 392 -9.13 12.03 10.84
N THR A 393 -9.19 10.95 11.61
CA THR A 393 -9.65 10.92 13.00
C THR A 393 -8.66 10.12 13.85
N GLY A 394 -7.97 10.80 14.76
CA GLY A 394 -7.05 10.17 15.70
C GLY A 394 -6.01 11.13 16.24
N ASP A 395 -5.18 10.61 17.14
CA ASP A 395 -4.13 11.38 17.82
C ASP A 395 -2.84 11.41 17.00
N LEU A 396 -2.06 12.47 17.20
CA LEU A 396 -0.68 12.55 16.74
C LEU A 396 0.27 12.71 17.91
N ALA A 397 1.29 11.87 17.92
CA ALA A 397 2.34 11.88 18.91
C ALA A 397 3.73 11.81 18.24
N SER A 398 4.61 12.73 18.61
CA SER A 398 6.01 12.74 18.14
C SER A 398 6.95 13.25 19.22
N ALA A 399 8.08 12.56 19.40
CA ALA A 399 9.11 12.89 20.38
C ALA A 399 10.48 13.07 19.72
N GLY A 400 11.34 13.87 20.35
CA GLY A 400 12.72 14.09 19.94
C GLY A 400 12.86 14.59 18.50
N THR A 401 13.54 13.82 17.65
CA THR A 401 13.82 14.12 16.23
C THR A 401 12.93 13.36 15.26
N SER A 402 11.97 12.57 15.76
CA SER A 402 10.91 11.96 14.95
C SER A 402 9.95 13.02 14.38
N LYS A 403 9.31 12.68 13.26
CA LYS A 403 8.33 13.53 12.58
C LYS A 403 7.01 12.80 12.34
N ALA A 404 5.91 13.46 12.66
CA ALA A 404 4.56 13.04 12.30
C ALA A 404 3.88 14.18 11.53
N ASN A 405 3.68 14.00 10.23
CA ASN A 405 3.21 15.03 9.31
C ASN A 405 1.81 14.70 8.75
N ILE A 406 0.96 15.73 8.64
CA ILE A 406 -0.35 15.65 7.97
C ILE A 406 -0.44 16.73 6.89
N ALA A 407 -0.59 16.33 5.63
CA ALA A 407 -0.75 17.26 4.51
C ALA A 407 -2.19 17.27 3.97
N LEU A 408 -2.74 18.44 3.62
CA LEU A 408 -4.11 18.63 3.10
C LEU A 408 -4.05 19.39 1.77
N THR A 409 -4.48 18.80 0.64
CA THR A 409 -4.14 19.33 -0.69
C THR A 409 -5.32 19.61 -1.65
N LYS A 410 -6.58 19.26 -1.32
CA LYS A 410 -7.75 19.58 -2.17
C LYS A 410 -9.03 19.63 -1.34
N SER A 411 -9.90 20.63 -1.59
CA SER A 411 -11.31 20.78 -1.17
C SER A 411 -11.84 19.79 -0.12
N GLY A 412 -11.22 19.69 1.04
CA GLY A 412 -11.90 19.22 2.24
C GLY A 412 -12.82 20.37 2.64
N SER A 413 -14.13 20.22 2.49
CA SER A 413 -15.03 21.11 3.21
C SER A 413 -14.81 20.83 4.70
N LEU A 414 -14.34 21.82 5.44
CA LEU A 414 -14.42 21.82 6.91
C LEU A 414 -15.88 22.06 7.31
N GLU A 415 -16.80 21.21 6.88
CA GLU A 415 -18.17 21.18 7.38
C GLU A 415 -18.18 20.38 8.68
N ARG A 416 -18.01 21.11 9.79
CA ARG A 416 -18.33 20.69 11.16
C ARG A 416 -18.26 19.17 11.40
N GLN A 417 -17.05 18.62 11.41
CA GLN A 417 -16.79 17.33 12.06
C GLN A 417 -15.72 17.53 13.11
N SER A 418 -16.05 17.14 14.33
CA SER A 418 -15.29 17.32 15.55
C SER A 418 -13.82 16.95 15.36
N TYR A 419 -12.98 17.95 15.21
CA TYR A 419 -11.55 17.82 15.44
C TYR A 419 -11.33 17.82 16.96
N ASN A 420 -11.72 16.73 17.63
CA ASN A 420 -11.31 16.39 18.99
C ASN A 420 -10.06 15.51 18.88
N ASP A 421 -9.13 15.41 19.82
CA ASP A 421 -8.75 16.08 21.06
C ASP A 421 -7.52 15.23 21.48
N GLY A 422 -6.36 15.82 21.82
CA GLY A 422 -5.23 15.04 22.32
C GLY A 422 -3.91 15.08 21.52
N ARG A 423 -3.42 16.26 21.13
CA ARG A 423 -2.06 16.37 20.57
C ARG A 423 -1.01 16.34 21.69
N ARG A 424 -0.02 15.44 21.61
CA ARG A 424 1.11 15.41 22.55
C ARG A 424 2.41 15.67 21.80
N HIS A 425 3.07 16.78 22.12
CA HIS A 425 4.40 17.14 21.67
C HIS A 425 5.32 17.25 22.90
N ASP A 426 6.32 16.38 22.99
CA ASP A 426 7.18 16.26 24.18
C ASP A 426 8.70 16.36 23.86
N GLY A 427 9.10 16.85 22.67
CA GLY A 427 10.52 16.89 22.29
C GLY A 427 10.98 18.09 21.45
N THR A 428 12.21 18.55 21.72
CA THR A 428 12.93 19.56 20.93
C THR A 428 13.31 19.01 19.55
N GLY A 429 12.67 19.48 18.47
CA GLY A 429 12.99 19.07 17.08
C GLY A 429 11.84 18.41 16.31
N SER A 430 10.76 18.02 16.99
CA SER A 430 9.55 17.49 16.34
C SER A 430 8.78 18.61 15.63
N SER A 431 8.37 18.37 14.38
CA SER A 431 7.59 19.34 13.56
C SER A 431 6.21 18.78 13.22
N PHE A 432 5.16 19.53 13.57
CA PHE A 432 3.82 19.34 13.02
C PHE A 432 3.60 20.39 11.93
N ILE A 433 3.43 19.94 10.69
CA ILE A 433 3.22 20.81 9.53
C ILE A 433 1.83 20.52 8.97
N VAL A 434 0.88 21.42 9.22
CA VAL A 434 -0.36 21.50 8.44
C VAL A 434 -0.11 22.56 7.39
N GLN A 435 0.08 22.12 6.15
CA GLN A 435 0.21 23.02 5.00
C GLN A 435 -1.13 23.10 4.28
N PRO A 436 -1.87 24.22 4.42
CA PRO A 436 -2.93 24.54 3.47
C PRO A 436 -2.28 24.80 2.09
N THR A 437 -2.75 24.12 1.05
CA THR A 437 -2.38 24.43 -0.33
C THR A 437 -3.23 25.58 -0.88
N ASP A 438 -2.91 26.06 -2.09
CA ASP A 438 -3.65 27.08 -2.86
C ASP A 438 -5.16 26.77 -3.07
N ILE A 439 -5.63 25.58 -2.65
CA ILE A 439 -6.99 25.05 -2.83
C ILE A 439 -7.67 24.70 -1.49
N ALA A 440 -6.99 24.91 -0.35
CA ALA A 440 -7.61 24.76 0.96
C ALA A 440 -8.60 25.91 1.21
N SER A 441 -9.88 25.59 1.44
CA SER A 441 -10.92 26.59 1.73
C SER A 441 -11.18 26.64 3.23
N VAL A 442 -10.90 27.80 3.83
CA VAL A 442 -11.38 28.19 5.17
C VAL A 442 -12.60 29.11 5.06
N ASP A 443 -13.25 29.16 3.89
CA ASP A 443 -14.31 30.15 3.58
C ASP A 443 -15.55 30.00 4.49
N ALA A 444 -15.71 28.82 5.12
CA ALA A 444 -16.78 28.54 6.07
C ALA A 444 -16.46 29.00 7.51
N MET A 445 -15.19 29.27 7.84
CA MET A 445 -14.81 29.74 9.18
C MET A 445 -15.29 31.18 9.39
N LYS A 446 -15.98 31.41 10.50
CA LYS A 446 -16.46 32.71 10.94
C LYS A 446 -15.57 33.25 12.05
N PHE A 447 -15.67 34.55 12.33
CA PHE A 447 -14.99 35.16 13.47
C PHE A 447 -15.34 34.40 14.76
N GLY A 448 -14.31 33.93 15.47
CA GLY A 448 -14.46 33.15 16.70
C GLY A 448 -14.39 31.62 16.49
N ASP A 449 -14.47 31.13 15.25
CA ASP A 449 -14.21 29.72 14.96
C ASP A 449 -12.73 29.40 15.16
N LYS A 450 -12.46 28.29 15.85
CA LYS A 450 -11.11 27.83 16.16
C LYS A 450 -10.84 26.50 15.46
N LEU A 451 -9.78 26.47 14.65
CA LEU A 451 -9.21 25.24 14.15
C LEU A 451 -7.93 24.95 14.93
N TYR A 452 -8.05 24.17 15.99
CA TYR A 452 -6.90 23.74 16.79
C TYR A 452 -5.93 22.98 15.90
N PHE A 453 -4.64 23.30 15.98
CA PHE A 453 -3.55 22.64 15.25
C PHE A 453 -2.42 22.05 16.15
N ALA A 454 -2.28 22.43 17.43
CA ALA A 454 -1.32 21.78 18.35
C ALA A 454 -1.83 21.78 19.81
N GLN A 455 -1.40 20.82 20.63
CA GLN A 455 -1.44 20.91 22.10
C GLN A 455 0.00 20.63 22.56
N VAL A 456 0.61 21.60 23.23
CA VAL A 456 2.05 21.60 23.50
C VAL A 456 2.28 21.98 24.95
N LYS A 457 3.27 21.35 25.60
CA LYS A 457 3.66 21.75 26.95
C LYS A 457 4.00 23.24 26.97
N GLU A 458 3.59 23.94 28.03
CA GLU A 458 3.78 25.38 28.16
C GLU A 458 5.24 25.76 27.83
N ARG A 459 5.43 26.73 26.93
CA ARG A 459 6.74 27.26 26.49
C ARG A 459 7.62 26.29 25.69
N ALA A 460 7.14 25.10 25.31
CA ALA A 460 7.87 24.16 24.46
C ALA A 460 7.61 24.37 22.95
N ALA A 461 6.56 25.11 22.58
CA ALA A 461 6.22 25.40 21.20
C ALA A 461 7.15 26.43 20.54
N ALA A 462 7.48 26.22 19.26
CA ALA A 462 8.19 27.19 18.42
C ALA A 462 7.24 28.10 17.60
N PHE A 463 5.92 27.97 17.79
CA PHE A 463 4.92 28.77 17.07
C PHE A 463 4.91 30.22 17.57
N LYS A 464 4.65 31.17 16.67
CA LYS A 464 4.48 32.59 17.03
C LYS A 464 2.98 32.89 17.14
N VAL A 465 2.56 33.37 18.32
CA VAL A 465 1.22 33.93 18.53
C VAL A 465 1.07 35.21 17.70
N ASP A 466 -0.15 35.51 17.26
CA ASP A 466 -0.50 36.67 16.43
C ASP A 466 0.22 36.69 15.07
N HIS A 467 0.65 35.52 14.60
CA HIS A 467 1.21 35.39 13.26
C HIS A 467 0.09 35.21 12.23
N ASP A 468 -0.04 36.19 11.34
CA ASP A 468 -1.04 36.17 10.28
C ASP A 468 -0.62 35.26 9.12
N ILE A 469 -1.49 34.31 8.79
CA ILE A 469 -1.43 33.45 7.61
C ILE A 469 -2.41 34.01 6.58
N LYS A 470 -1.88 34.45 5.43
CA LYS A 470 -2.68 34.94 4.31
C LYS A 470 -2.89 33.81 3.29
N LEU A 471 -4.15 33.48 3.03
CA LEU A 471 -4.56 32.50 2.03
C LEU A 471 -5.15 33.25 0.83
N GLN A 472 -4.40 33.28 -0.28
CA GLN A 472 -4.84 33.97 -1.50
C GLN A 472 -6.01 33.24 -2.16
N ASN A 473 -7.12 33.93 -2.39
CA ASN A 473 -8.27 33.37 -3.07
C ASN A 473 -8.44 34.01 -4.46
N LYS A 474 -7.88 33.35 -5.48
CA LYS A 474 -7.87 33.85 -6.87
C LYS A 474 -9.27 33.96 -7.50
N ASN A 475 -10.27 33.30 -6.93
CA ASN A 475 -11.65 33.27 -7.44
C ASN A 475 -12.61 34.16 -6.63
N SER A 476 -12.11 34.88 -5.63
CA SER A 476 -12.88 35.78 -4.76
C SER A 476 -12.39 37.22 -4.86
N LEU A 477 -13.23 38.17 -4.41
CA LEU A 477 -12.85 39.56 -4.19
C LEU A 477 -12.02 39.74 -2.90
N PHE A 478 -11.99 38.72 -2.04
CA PHE A 478 -11.34 38.76 -0.74
C PHE A 478 -10.42 37.55 -0.55
N ASP A 479 -9.23 37.79 -0.01
CA ASP A 479 -8.32 36.77 0.52
C ASP A 479 -8.70 36.45 1.98
N ASN A 480 -8.44 35.22 2.41
CA ASN A 480 -8.67 34.83 3.80
C ASN A 480 -7.44 35.16 4.67
N THR A 481 -7.67 35.79 5.82
CA THR A 481 -6.62 36.07 6.80
C THR A 481 -6.90 35.32 8.09
N LEU A 482 -6.01 34.40 8.45
CA LEU A 482 -6.06 33.64 9.70
C LEU A 482 -4.93 34.08 10.61
N SER A 483 -5.10 33.93 11.92
CA SER A 483 -4.06 34.21 12.92
C SER A 483 -3.84 33.00 13.81
N ILE A 484 -2.57 32.71 14.08
CA ILE A 484 -2.15 31.69 15.04
C ILE A 484 -2.34 32.22 16.47
N ASN A 485 -3.15 31.52 17.25
CA ASN A 485 -3.46 31.84 18.64
C ASN A 485 -3.30 30.60 19.53
N LYS A 486 -3.39 30.82 20.85
CA LYS A 486 -3.32 29.74 21.84
C LYS A 486 -4.20 30.01 23.05
N GLU A 487 -4.56 28.95 23.76
CA GLU A 487 -5.22 28.99 25.07
C GLU A 487 -4.69 27.91 25.99
N ARG A 488 -4.99 27.99 27.29
CA ARG A 488 -4.61 26.96 28.25
C ARG A 488 -5.49 25.73 28.04
N ASP A 489 -4.88 24.57 28.00
CA ASP A 489 -5.62 23.31 27.93
C ASP A 489 -6.49 23.11 29.18
N THR A 490 -7.71 22.62 28.96
CA THR A 490 -8.71 22.49 30.04
C THR A 490 -8.54 21.22 30.86
N GLU A 491 -7.83 20.22 30.32
CA GLU A 491 -7.62 18.92 30.97
C GLU A 491 -6.24 18.80 31.65
N LYS A 492 -5.24 19.55 31.18
CA LYS A 492 -3.86 19.57 31.67
C LYS A 492 -3.36 20.99 31.88
N ALA A 493 -3.15 21.34 33.14
CA ALA A 493 -2.78 22.69 33.55
C ALA A 493 -1.42 23.18 33.00
N ASP A 494 -0.52 22.30 32.56
CA ASP A 494 0.80 22.62 32.02
C ASP A 494 0.90 22.56 30.48
N TYR A 495 -0.23 22.53 29.78
CA TYR A 495 -0.32 22.49 28.31
C TYR A 495 -1.07 23.70 27.73
N GLU A 496 -0.74 24.03 26.48
CA GLU A 496 -1.34 25.09 25.67
C GLU A 496 -1.94 24.48 24.39
N ASP A 497 -3.20 24.78 24.12
CA ASP A 497 -3.88 24.44 22.87
C ASP A 497 -3.71 25.58 21.86
N TRP A 498 -3.03 25.30 20.76
CA TRP A 498 -2.77 26.22 19.67
C TRP A 498 -3.79 26.02 18.54
N PHE A 499 -4.29 27.12 18.00
CA PHE A 499 -5.32 27.13 16.97
C PHE A 499 -5.12 28.25 15.95
N ILE A 500 -5.67 28.08 14.75
CA ILE A 500 -5.86 29.17 13.79
C ILE A 500 -7.31 29.64 13.84
N THR A 501 -7.50 30.95 13.75
CA THR A 501 -8.81 31.62 13.76
C THR A 501 -8.82 32.73 12.72
N PRO A 502 -9.95 33.05 12.08
CA PRO A 502 -10.06 34.23 11.23
C PRO A 502 -9.75 35.52 11.99
N VAL A 503 -9.04 36.45 11.34
CA VAL A 503 -8.83 37.81 11.82
C VAL A 503 -10.02 38.67 11.40
N GLY A 504 -10.81 39.16 12.36
CA GLY A 504 -12.05 39.90 12.06
C GLY A 504 -13.05 39.06 11.28
N ASP A 505 -13.67 39.60 10.23
CA ASP A 505 -14.56 38.84 9.34
C ASP A 505 -13.83 37.85 8.40
N GLY A 506 -12.50 37.74 8.55
CA GLY A 506 -11.64 36.84 7.80
C GLY A 506 -11.34 37.31 6.39
N LYS A 507 -11.87 38.45 5.92
CA LYS A 507 -11.88 38.84 4.51
C LYS A 507 -11.07 40.11 4.27
N THR A 508 -9.90 39.96 3.65
CA THR A 508 -9.09 41.11 3.19
C THR A 508 -9.32 41.33 1.69
N PRO A 509 -9.80 42.51 1.23
CA PRO A 509 -9.99 42.76 -0.20
C PRO A 509 -8.71 42.53 -1.01
N ASN A 510 -8.79 41.75 -2.08
CA ASN A 510 -7.66 41.48 -2.98
C ASN A 510 -7.76 42.30 -4.28
N SER A 511 -6.81 42.15 -5.20
CA SER A 511 -6.80 42.92 -6.46
C SER A 511 -8.08 42.76 -7.30
N ASN A 512 -8.79 41.64 -7.17
CA ASN A 512 -10.06 41.42 -7.86
C ASN A 512 -11.17 42.34 -7.34
N ALA A 513 -11.16 42.76 -6.05
CA ALA A 513 -12.13 43.71 -5.50
C ALA A 513 -12.11 45.09 -6.18
N PHE A 514 -10.95 45.49 -6.72
CA PHE A 514 -10.72 46.83 -7.25
C PHE A 514 -10.80 46.90 -8.78
N THR A 515 -10.83 45.74 -9.45
CA THR A 515 -10.85 45.65 -10.93
C THR A 515 -12.20 46.07 -11.55
N PRO A 516 -13.37 45.71 -10.97
CA PRO A 516 -14.68 46.10 -11.51
C PRO A 516 -14.93 47.62 -11.52
N GLY A 517 -14.44 48.35 -10.52
CA GLY A 517 -14.61 49.81 -10.43
C GLY A 517 -14.01 50.53 -11.64
N SER A 518 -12.77 50.18 -11.99
CA SER A 518 -12.06 50.73 -13.14
C SER A 518 -12.79 50.47 -14.48
N ALA A 519 -13.31 49.25 -14.66
CA ALA A 519 -14.02 48.86 -15.88
C ALA A 519 -15.41 49.52 -15.98
N HIS A 520 -16.15 49.62 -14.87
CA HIS A 520 -17.47 50.25 -14.85
C HIS A 520 -17.37 51.77 -15.08
N HIS A 521 -16.36 52.43 -14.52
CA HIS A 521 -16.11 53.85 -14.78
C HIS A 521 -15.62 54.10 -16.20
N ALA A 522 -14.76 53.24 -16.76
CA ALA A 522 -14.39 53.29 -18.17
C ALA A 522 -15.64 53.18 -19.06
N ALA A 523 -16.53 52.22 -18.79
CA ALA A 523 -17.78 52.06 -19.51
C ALA A 523 -18.71 53.28 -19.41
N ILE A 524 -18.89 53.87 -18.22
CA ILE A 524 -19.69 55.10 -18.04
C ILE A 524 -19.06 56.29 -18.76
N SER A 525 -17.74 56.45 -18.73
CA SER A 525 -17.05 57.52 -19.46
C SER A 525 -17.20 57.37 -20.98
N ILE A 526 -17.06 56.15 -21.51
CA ILE A 526 -17.30 55.84 -22.93
C ILE A 526 -18.77 56.07 -23.29
N TRP A 527 -19.72 55.73 -22.39
CA TRP A 527 -21.15 55.92 -22.61
C TRP A 527 -21.55 57.40 -22.63
N ARG A 528 -21.03 58.24 -21.73
CA ARG A 528 -21.26 59.69 -21.77
C ARG A 528 -20.57 60.38 -22.95
N GLU A 529 -19.53 59.76 -23.51
CA GLU A 529 -18.84 60.26 -24.69
C GLU A 529 -19.41 59.74 -26.01
N SER A 530 -20.17 58.63 -25.98
CA SER A 530 -21.09 58.23 -27.04
C SER A 530 -22.25 59.23 -27.13
N ASP A 531 -22.00 60.29 -27.88
CA ASP A 531 -23.00 60.98 -28.68
C ASP A 531 -24.08 61.77 -27.92
N THR A 532 -23.65 62.74 -27.12
CA THR A 532 -24.56 63.79 -26.63
C THR A 532 -24.93 64.74 -27.78
N LEU A 533 -26.23 64.99 -27.99
CA LEU A 533 -26.82 65.78 -29.10
C LEU A 533 -26.10 67.11 -29.41
N LEU A 534 -25.59 67.82 -28.39
CA LEU A 534 -24.85 69.08 -28.57
C LEU A 534 -23.50 68.94 -29.30
N LYS A 535 -22.89 67.75 -29.32
CA LYS A 535 -21.56 67.53 -29.92
C LYS A 535 -21.61 67.38 -31.45
N ARG A 536 -22.75 66.99 -32.03
CA ARG A 536 -22.98 66.97 -33.50
C ARG A 536 -23.36 68.34 -34.07
N LEU A 537 -23.85 69.26 -33.23
CA LEU A 537 -24.34 70.58 -33.65
C LEU A 537 -23.23 71.62 -33.86
N GLY A 538 -22.01 71.37 -33.36
CA GLY A 538 -20.86 72.29 -33.53
C GLY A 538 -20.25 72.32 -34.94
N GLU A 539 -20.59 71.34 -35.80
CA GLU A 539 -20.02 71.17 -37.14
C GLU A 539 -21.07 71.02 -38.25
N LEU A 540 -22.30 71.50 -38.04
CA LEU A 540 -23.25 71.68 -39.13
C LEU A 540 -22.90 72.96 -39.92
N ARG A 541 -21.75 72.98 -40.59
CA ARG A 541 -21.54 73.89 -41.73
C ARG A 541 -22.00 73.18 -42.98
N TYR A 542 -22.88 73.83 -43.73
CA TYR A 542 -23.47 73.36 -44.99
C TYR A 542 -22.42 72.69 -45.88
N ASN A 543 -22.50 71.37 -46.02
CA ASN A 543 -21.69 70.60 -46.96
C ASN A 543 -22.60 70.28 -48.15
N GLN A 544 -22.37 70.92 -49.30
CA GLN A 544 -23.24 70.75 -50.48
C GLN A 544 -23.06 69.40 -51.19
N GLU A 545 -22.13 68.55 -50.76
CA GLU A 545 -21.79 67.31 -51.47
C GLU A 545 -22.13 66.01 -50.72
N ASP A 546 -22.85 66.05 -49.58
CA ASP A 546 -23.34 64.85 -48.87
C ASP A 546 -22.29 63.74 -48.59
N GLN A 547 -21.01 64.12 -48.55
CA GLN A 547 -19.88 63.24 -48.24
C GLN A 547 -19.04 63.91 -47.16
N GLY A 548 -19.16 63.43 -45.92
CA GLY A 548 -18.32 63.83 -44.81
C GLY A 548 -17.99 62.63 -43.94
N LEU A 549 -16.76 62.15 -44.01
CA LEU A 549 -16.23 61.17 -43.05
C LEU A 549 -15.64 61.96 -41.89
N TRP A 550 -16.14 61.75 -40.68
CA TRP A 550 -15.52 62.29 -39.47
C TRP A 550 -14.94 61.13 -38.65
N ALA A 551 -13.72 61.32 -38.18
CA ALA A 551 -13.05 60.41 -37.27
C ALA A 551 -12.62 61.21 -36.04
N ARG A 552 -12.91 60.68 -34.85
CA ARG A 552 -12.52 61.29 -33.59
C ARG A 552 -11.67 60.31 -32.81
N TYR A 553 -10.46 60.73 -32.46
CA TYR A 553 -9.60 60.03 -31.51
C TYR A 553 -9.71 60.71 -30.15
N ILE A 554 -9.97 59.94 -29.10
CA ILE A 554 -10.03 60.44 -27.72
C ILE A 554 -9.06 59.62 -26.88
N ASN A 555 -8.23 60.31 -26.10
CA ASN A 555 -7.41 59.70 -25.07
C ASN A 555 -7.65 60.48 -23.77
N SER A 556 -8.23 59.79 -22.78
CA SER A 556 -8.56 60.36 -21.47
C SER A 556 -7.86 59.54 -20.39
N LYS A 557 -7.05 60.20 -19.56
CA LYS A 557 -6.43 59.58 -18.38
C LYS A 557 -7.39 59.68 -17.19
N LEU A 558 -7.91 58.55 -16.74
CA LEU A 558 -8.71 58.45 -15.53
C LEU A 558 -7.81 58.11 -14.33
N THR A 559 -8.02 58.79 -13.20
CA THR A 559 -7.34 58.47 -11.93
C THR A 559 -8.38 58.35 -10.82
N TRP A 560 -8.29 57.28 -10.04
CA TRP A 560 -9.12 56.99 -8.87
C TRP A 560 -8.20 56.75 -7.67
N ASP A 561 -8.53 57.32 -6.51
CA ASP A 561 -7.70 57.29 -5.30
C ASP A 561 -8.14 56.23 -4.27
N GLY A 562 -9.07 55.35 -4.62
CA GLY A 562 -9.38 54.17 -3.81
C GLY A 562 -10.25 54.40 -2.59
N LYS A 563 -10.63 55.64 -2.25
CA LYS A 563 -11.35 55.92 -1.00
C LYS A 563 -12.85 55.67 -1.12
N ILE A 564 -13.28 54.48 -0.69
CA ILE A 564 -14.66 54.24 -0.30
C ILE A 564 -14.87 54.87 1.09
N THR A 565 -15.60 55.98 1.16
CA THR A 565 -16.14 56.45 2.44
C THR A 565 -17.38 55.63 2.72
N LEU A 566 -17.31 54.72 3.69
CA LEU A 566 -18.48 54.07 4.28
C LEU A 566 -19.37 55.15 4.91
N ILE A 567 -20.42 55.56 4.21
CA ILE A 567 -21.52 56.30 4.83
C ILE A 567 -22.42 55.25 5.49
N ARG A 568 -22.36 55.15 6.82
CA ARG A 568 -23.42 54.49 7.61
C ARG A 568 -24.72 55.30 7.41
N PRO A 569 -25.86 54.66 7.16
CA PRO A 569 -26.59 53.92 8.20
C PRO A 569 -26.64 52.41 7.99
#